data_AF-A0A662UXP4-F1
#
_entry.id   AF-A0A662UXP4-F1
#
_cell.length_a   1.000
_cell.length_b   1.000
_cell.length_c   1.000
_cell.angle_alpha   90.00
_cell.angle_beta   90.00
_cell.angle_gamma   90.00
#
_symmetry.space_group_name_H-M   'P 1'
#
loop_
_entity.id
_entity.type
_entity.pdbx_description
1 polymer ?
#
loop_
_entity_poly.entity_id
_entity_poly.type
_entity_poly.pdbx_seq_one_letter_code
_entity_poly.pdbx_strand_id
1 'polypeptide(L)'
;MKLLLKLIRKLIRNIHWISRKMFYNKIISMYFAYCNSLVDIGCGRGDFLFVARNKAKIVIGCDIDVKPLIVLHLYGFDVVQCDASYLPFKDDSFDGAFFPTL
;
A
#
# COMPACT_ATOMS: atom_id res chain seq x y z
N MET A 1 15.05 -29.29 -10.48
CA MET A 1 13.59 -29.02 -10.34
C MET A 1 13.24 -27.84 -9.41
N LYS A 2 13.74 -27.79 -8.15
CA LYS A 2 13.42 -26.70 -7.19
C LYS A 2 13.78 -25.27 -7.66
N LEU A 3 14.90 -25.10 -8.39
CA LEU A 3 15.34 -23.79 -8.89
C LEU A 3 14.39 -23.22 -9.95
N LEU A 4 13.96 -24.05 -10.90
CA LEU A 4 13.01 -23.67 -11.96
C LEU A 4 11.67 -23.21 -11.36
N LEU A 5 11.14 -23.95 -10.38
CA LEU A 5 9.94 -23.56 -9.63
C LEU A 5 10.09 -22.22 -8.90
N LYS A 6 11.27 -21.94 -8.32
CA LYS A 6 11.55 -20.66 -7.66
C LYS A 6 11.56 -19.49 -8.66
N LEU A 7 12.13 -19.69 -9.84
CA LEU A 7 12.16 -18.69 -10.92
C LEU A 7 10.75 -18.41 -11.46
N ILE A 8 9.94 -19.44 -11.72
CA ILE A 8 8.56 -19.29 -12.18
C ILE A 8 7.72 -18.49 -11.17
N ARG A 9 7.81 -18.83 -9.87
CA ARG A 9 7.13 -18.07 -8.80
C ARG A 9 7.55 -16.60 -8.75
N LYS A 10 8.85 -16.32 -8.92
CA LYS A 10 9.36 -14.95 -8.98
C LYS A 10 8.79 -14.20 -10.18
N LEU A 11 8.72 -14.84 -11.34
CA LEU A 11 8.17 -14.25 -12.57
C LEU A 11 6.68 -13.91 -12.41
N ILE A 12 5.87 -14.86 -11.91
CA ILE A 12 4.45 -14.65 -11.65
C ILE A 12 4.24 -13.48 -10.69
N ARG A 13 5.03 -13.43 -9.60
CA ARG A 13 4.96 -12.32 -8.64
C ARG A 13 5.33 -10.98 -9.28
N ASN A 14 6.32 -10.94 -10.16
CA ASN A 14 6.70 -9.72 -10.88
C ASN A 14 5.58 -9.26 -11.82
N ILE A 15 4.98 -10.17 -12.58
CA ILE A 15 3.83 -9.85 -13.46
C ILE A 15 2.68 -9.30 -12.63
N HIS A 16 2.35 -9.97 -11.53
CA HIS A 16 1.27 -9.54 -10.64
C HIS A 16 1.57 -8.16 -10.02
N TRP A 17 2.82 -7.89 -9.63
CA TRP A 17 3.24 -6.57 -9.14
C TRP A 17 3.10 -5.48 -10.22
N ILE A 18 3.46 -5.77 -11.48
CA ILE A 18 3.29 -4.84 -12.60
C ILE A 18 1.81 -4.52 -12.80
N SER A 19 0.94 -5.53 -12.80
CA SER A 19 -0.51 -5.34 -12.92
C SER A 19 -1.08 -4.49 -11.78
N ARG A 20 -0.73 -4.80 -10.52
CA ARG A 20 -1.15 -4.01 -9.36
C ARG A 20 -0.66 -2.58 -9.42
N LYS A 21 0.60 -2.37 -9.82
CA LYS A 21 1.18 -1.03 -9.99
C LYS A 21 0.40 -0.21 -11.02
N MET A 22 0.02 -0.79 -12.16
CA MET A 22 -0.80 -0.08 -13.16
C MET A 22 -2.19 0.26 -12.60
N PHE A 23 -2.82 -0.69 -11.90
CA PHE A 23 -4.11 -0.48 -11.26
C PHE A 23 -4.07 0.67 -10.25
N TYR A 24 -3.13 0.66 -9.30
CA TYR A 24 -2.99 1.73 -8.31
C TYR A 24 -2.61 3.07 -8.94
N ASN A 25 -1.80 3.08 -9.99
CA ASN A 25 -1.52 4.33 -10.72
C ASN A 25 -2.81 4.95 -11.27
N LYS A 26 -3.69 4.12 -11.85
CA LYS A 26 -4.98 4.57 -12.39
C LYS A 26 -5.89 5.06 -11.27
N ILE A 27 -6.01 4.31 -10.18
CA ILE A 27 -6.81 4.71 -9.01
C ILE A 27 -6.35 6.07 -8.47
N ILE A 28 -5.04 6.26 -8.25
CA ILE A 28 -4.52 7.53 -7.74
C ILE A 28 -4.76 8.67 -8.73
N SER A 29 -4.58 8.41 -10.02
CA SER A 29 -4.75 9.46 -11.04
C SER A 29 -6.21 9.84 -11.26
N MET A 30 -7.15 8.93 -11.02
CA MET A 30 -8.58 9.17 -11.25
C MET A 30 -9.30 9.69 -10.01
N TYR A 31 -9.00 9.13 -8.84
CA TYR A 31 -9.77 9.38 -7.61
C TYR A 31 -9.01 10.21 -6.58
N PHE A 32 -7.67 10.16 -6.59
CA PHE A 32 -6.82 10.84 -5.61
C PHE A 32 -5.91 11.90 -6.24
N ALA A 33 -6.27 12.41 -7.43
CA ALA A 33 -5.46 13.37 -8.16
C ALA A 33 -5.20 14.63 -7.33
N TYR A 34 -6.25 15.13 -6.67
CA TYR A 34 -6.24 16.37 -5.87
C TYR A 34 -6.01 16.16 -4.37
N CYS A 35 -5.95 14.91 -3.90
CA CYS A 35 -5.61 14.60 -2.51
C CYS A 35 -4.11 14.79 -2.30
N ASN A 36 -3.68 15.49 -1.25
CA ASN A 36 -2.26 15.62 -0.89
C ASN A 36 -1.84 14.55 0.12
N SER A 37 -2.75 14.21 1.03
CA SER A 37 -2.59 13.26 2.13
C SER A 37 -3.54 12.07 1.97
N LEU A 38 -3.01 10.87 2.15
CA LEU A 38 -3.75 9.61 2.00
C LEU A 38 -3.50 8.68 3.18
N VAL A 39 -4.51 7.87 3.50
CA VAL A 39 -4.37 6.70 4.37
C VAL A 39 -4.65 5.43 3.57
N ASP A 40 -3.79 4.42 3.70
CA ASP A 40 -3.95 3.09 3.10
C ASP A 40 -4.31 2.09 4.20
N ILE A 41 -5.58 1.69 4.25
CA ILE A 41 -6.13 0.81 5.29
C ILE A 41 -6.00 -0.64 4.81
N GLY A 42 -5.33 -1.47 5.60
CA GLY A 42 -4.95 -2.83 5.17
C GLY A 42 -3.80 -2.79 4.15
N CYS A 43 -2.77 -1.99 4.42
CA CYS A 43 -1.71 -1.68 3.45
C CYS A 43 -0.84 -2.89 3.08
N GLY A 44 -0.86 -3.96 3.88
CA GLY A 44 -0.13 -5.21 3.65
C GLY A 44 1.34 -4.95 3.37
N ARG A 45 1.82 -5.35 2.18
CA ARG A 45 3.22 -5.16 1.76
C ARG A 45 3.51 -3.79 1.12
N GLY A 46 2.54 -2.88 1.13
CA GLY A 46 2.71 -1.48 0.74
C GLY A 46 2.69 -1.19 -0.75
N ASP A 47 2.16 -2.08 -1.61
CA ASP A 47 2.16 -1.86 -3.05
C ASP A 47 1.45 -0.53 -3.44
N PHE A 48 0.37 -0.16 -2.74
CA PHE A 48 -0.28 1.14 -2.92
C PHE A 48 0.57 2.29 -2.37
N LEU A 49 1.13 2.15 -1.15
CA LEU A 49 2.06 3.12 -0.54
C LEU A 49 3.19 3.51 -1.49
N PHE A 50 3.83 2.52 -2.13
CA PHE A 50 4.90 2.77 -3.11
C PHE A 50 4.42 3.61 -4.29
N VAL A 51 3.22 3.35 -4.80
CA VAL A 51 2.68 4.08 -5.95
C VAL A 51 2.25 5.49 -5.55
N ALA A 52 1.64 5.65 -4.38
CA ALA A 52 1.24 6.95 -3.82
C ALA A 52 2.45 7.85 -3.54
N ARG A 53 3.50 7.32 -2.89
CA ARG A 53 4.76 8.03 -2.67
C ARG A 53 5.42 8.47 -3.98
N ASN A 54 5.45 7.61 -5.01
CA ASN A 54 5.98 7.95 -6.33
C ASN A 54 5.17 9.05 -7.05
N LYS A 55 3.93 9.29 -6.63
CA LYS A 55 3.06 10.37 -7.09
C LYS A 55 3.11 11.61 -6.18
N ALA A 56 4.14 11.70 -5.34
CA ALA A 56 4.35 12.77 -4.38
C ALA A 56 3.18 12.97 -3.39
N LYS A 57 2.46 11.90 -3.07
CA LYS A 57 1.43 11.92 -2.02
C LYS A 57 2.08 11.66 -0.66
N ILE A 58 1.63 12.38 0.37
CA ILE A 58 1.90 12.02 1.76
C ILE A 58 0.97 10.83 2.05
N VAL A 59 1.53 9.69 2.45
CA VAL A 59 0.74 8.47 2.65
C VAL A 59 1.17 7.74 3.90
N ILE A 60 0.21 7.40 4.74
CA ILE A 60 0.39 6.56 5.93
C ILE A 60 -0.33 5.24 5.69
N GLY A 61 0.34 4.12 5.94
CA GLY A 61 -0.27 2.80 5.87
C GLY A 61 -0.67 2.28 7.24
N CYS A 62 -1.77 1.55 7.32
CA CYS A 62 -2.07 0.75 8.50
C CYS A 62 -2.46 -0.68 8.16
N ASP A 63 -2.11 -1.62 9.03
CA ASP A 63 -2.48 -3.03 8.89
C ASP A 63 -2.55 -3.69 10.28
N ILE A 64 -3.33 -4.76 10.40
CA ILE A 64 -3.41 -5.54 11.64
C ILE A 64 -2.18 -6.44 11.81
N ASP A 65 -1.59 -6.92 10.72
CA ASP A 65 -0.37 -7.72 10.73
C ASP A 65 0.87 -6.82 10.79
N VAL A 66 1.58 -6.86 11.91
CA VAL A 66 2.81 -6.08 12.12
C VAL A 66 3.98 -6.53 11.25
N LYS A 67 4.00 -7.79 10.78
CA LYS A 67 5.16 -8.35 10.08
C LYS A 67 5.55 -7.56 8.82
N PRO A 68 4.64 -7.26 7.88
CA PRO A 68 4.99 -6.44 6.73
C PRO A 68 5.27 -4.98 7.10
N LEU A 69 4.66 -4.46 8.17
CA LEU A 69 4.87 -3.08 8.63
C LEU A 69 6.32 -2.85 9.09
N ILE A 70 6.92 -3.80 9.80
CA ILE A 70 8.34 -3.72 10.19
C ILE A 70 9.23 -3.51 8.97
N VAL A 71 8.97 -4.25 7.89
CA VAL A 71 9.74 -4.14 6.65
C VAL A 71 9.50 -2.79 5.98
N LEU A 72 8.26 -2.33 5.90
CA LEU A 72 7.91 -1.02 5.33
C LEU A 72 8.55 0.13 6.11
N HIS A 73 8.53 0.07 7.44
CA HIS A 73 9.19 1.04 8.29
C HIS A 73 10.70 1.12 8.02
N LEU A 74 11.37 -0.02 7.83
CA LEU A 74 12.79 -0.06 7.42
C LEU A 74 13.03 0.56 6.03
N TYR A 75 12.04 0.57 5.15
CA TYR A 75 12.06 1.30 3.87
C TYR A 75 11.61 2.77 3.99
N GLY A 76 11.51 3.28 5.23
CA GLY A 76 11.16 4.66 5.52
C GLY A 76 9.70 5.00 5.23
N PHE A 77 8.79 4.03 5.28
CA PHE A 77 7.35 4.29 5.23
C PHE A 77 6.80 4.62 6.61
N ASP A 78 5.91 5.60 6.64
CA ASP A 78 5.07 5.90 7.78
C ASP A 78 3.96 4.85 7.85
N VAL A 79 4.06 3.97 8.83
CA VAL A 79 3.12 2.86 9.03
C VAL A 79 2.75 2.70 10.50
N VAL A 80 1.51 2.30 10.75
CA VAL A 80 0.98 2.05 12.10
C VAL A 80 0.26 0.71 12.13
N GLN A 81 0.48 -0.08 13.18
CA GLN A 81 -0.32 -1.28 13.40
C GLN A 81 -1.66 -0.87 14.02
N CYS A 82 -2.78 -1.27 13.42
CA CYS A 82 -4.10 -1.07 14.02
C CYS A 82 -5.15 -2.05 13.50
N ASP A 83 -6.25 -2.17 14.25
CA ASP A 83 -7.50 -2.75 13.75
C ASP A 83 -8.23 -1.70 12.91
N ALA A 84 -8.69 -2.05 11.72
CA ALA A 84 -9.42 -1.11 10.84
C ALA A 84 -10.76 -0.64 11.46
N SER A 85 -11.30 -1.39 12.42
CA SER A 85 -12.50 -1.02 13.19
C SER A 85 -12.23 0.10 14.21
N TYR A 86 -10.95 0.38 14.51
CA TYR A 86 -10.50 1.38 15.48
C TYR A 86 -9.28 2.13 14.94
N LEU A 87 -9.51 3.05 14.00
CA LEU A 87 -8.45 3.81 13.36
C LEU A 87 -7.80 4.81 14.34
N PRO A 88 -6.46 4.83 14.49
CA PRO A 88 -5.75 5.71 15.41
C PRO A 88 -5.49 7.10 14.79
N PHE A 89 -6.44 7.60 14.00
CA PHE A 89 -6.33 8.85 13.28
C PHE A 89 -7.40 9.82 13.76
N LYS A 90 -7.08 11.11 13.71
CA LYS A 90 -8.06 12.15 13.99
C LYS A 90 -9.04 12.24 12.81
N ASP A 91 -10.31 12.53 13.09
CA ASP A 91 -11.28 12.86 12.05
C ASP A 91 -10.78 13.98 11.14
N ASP A 92 -11.12 13.88 9.85
CA ASP A 92 -10.76 14.84 8.80
C ASP A 92 -9.24 15.12 8.66
N SER A 93 -8.38 14.18 9.07
CA SER A 93 -6.92 14.35 9.00
C SER A 93 -6.29 13.95 7.66
N PHE A 94 -7.06 13.40 6.73
CA PHE A 94 -6.60 12.97 5.41
C PHE A 94 -7.56 13.43 4.30
N ASP A 95 -7.01 13.74 3.13
CA ASP A 95 -7.82 14.09 1.95
C ASP A 95 -8.49 12.86 1.30
N GLY A 96 -7.98 11.66 1.58
CA GLY A 96 -8.52 10.42 1.01
C GLY A 96 -8.09 9.18 1.77
N ALA A 97 -8.96 8.17 1.75
CA ALA A 97 -8.69 6.85 2.29
C ALA A 97 -8.81 5.81 1.17
N PHE A 98 -7.85 4.89 1.12
CA PHE A 98 -7.90 3.72 0.26
C PHE A 98 -8.09 2.46 1.12
N PHE A 99 -9.11 1.68 0.81
CA PHE A 99 -9.42 0.42 1.47
C PHE A 99 -9.79 -0.63 0.42
N PRO A 100 -8.86 -1.49 -0.02
CA PRO A 100 -9.08 -2.43 -1.12
C PRO A 100 -9.81 -3.72 -0.70
N THR A 101 -10.10 -3.91 0.58
CA THR A 101 -10.71 -5.15 1.09
C THR A 101 -12.24 -5.01 1.14
N LEU A 102 -12.93 -5.64 0.19
CA LEU A 102 -14.33 -6.04 0.32
C LEU A 102 -14.41 -7.56 0.22
#